data_AF-A0A211Z8F3-F1
#
_entry.id   AF-A0A211Z8F3-F1
#
_cell.length_a   1.000
_cell.length_b   1.000
_cell.length_c   1.000
_cell.angle_alpha   90.00
_cell.angle_beta   90.00
_cell.angle_gamma   90.00
#
_symmetry.space_group_name_H-M   'P 1'
#
loop_
_entity.id
_entity.type
_entity.pdbx_description
1 polymer ?
#
loop_
_entity_poly.entity_id
_entity_poly.type
_entity_poly.pdbx_seq_one_letter_code
_entity_poly.pdbx_strand_id
1 'polypeptide(L)'
;MGGTTDPSKLAASATADNTARTPEQQKLREQADSSTKTIVEGVAVGAAAGLAGAAIADLAGADVDAGTYAIAAAGGAALGGLAGAYVDQKQKEYASLEDQLDSVISDAKAKNAQAKDLTATMQTVLDQHKRELTRLRSGVKKGTATQAELDAELASARSDKDVMDKAVSGTRENLKIFTDARTSLKAKATTAQDRARVGQLDREIRTLSGRVDTMSGVVNNLTRRI
;
A
#
# COMPACT_ATOMS: atom_id res chain seq x y z
N MET A 1 60.23 5.92 56.07
CA MET A 1 59.14 5.73 55.09
C MET A 1 59.81 5.90 53.71
N GLY A 2 60.34 4.89 53.01
CA GLY A 2 59.78 3.59 52.60
C GLY A 2 58.71 3.84 51.52
N GLY A 3 58.76 3.37 50.27
CA GLY A 3 59.71 2.57 49.50
C GLY A 3 59.29 2.52 48.01
N THR A 4 60.28 2.32 47.13
CA THR A 4 60.36 1.46 45.92
C THR A 4 59.16 1.16 45.00
N THR A 5 59.42 1.31 43.68
CA THR A 5 58.88 0.58 42.48
C THR A 5 57.40 0.77 42.13
N ASP A 6 57.02 1.02 40.86
CA ASP A 6 56.99 -0.06 39.88
C ASP A 6 57.02 0.40 38.38
N PRO A 7 58.05 -0.01 37.60
CA PRO A 7 58.09 0.11 36.13
C PRO A 7 57.31 -0.98 35.35
N SER A 8 56.45 -1.78 35.98
CA SER A 8 55.72 -2.90 35.33
C SER A 8 54.47 -2.52 34.50
N LYS A 9 54.45 -1.37 33.81
CA LYS A 9 53.39 -1.06 32.84
C LYS A 9 53.86 -0.66 31.44
N LEU A 10 55.11 -1.01 31.09
CA LEU A 10 55.42 -1.37 29.71
C LEU A 10 55.37 -2.90 29.58
N ALA A 11 54.57 -3.37 28.62
CA ALA A 11 54.53 -4.72 28.05
C ALA A 11 53.65 -5.80 28.74
N ALA A 12 52.33 -5.67 28.54
CA ALA A 12 51.40 -6.76 28.20
C ALA A 12 50.08 -6.07 27.77
N SER A 13 49.47 -6.23 26.61
CA SER A 13 49.56 -7.20 25.53
C SER A 13 49.05 -6.50 24.26
N ALA A 14 49.63 -6.85 23.12
CA ALA A 14 49.16 -6.45 21.80
C ALA A 14 47.69 -6.87 21.55
N THR A 15 47.09 -6.18 20.57
CA THR A 15 45.86 -6.49 19.79
C THR A 15 44.51 -6.02 20.33
N ALA A 16 43.68 -5.54 19.39
CA ALA A 16 42.30 -5.10 19.46
C ALA A 16 42.09 -3.62 19.92
N ASP A 17 41.37 -2.76 19.21
CA ASP A 17 40.66 -2.92 17.95
C ASP A 17 40.34 -1.53 17.39
N ASN A 18 40.48 -1.39 16.09
CA ASN A 18 40.20 -0.19 15.32
C ASN A 18 38.74 -0.22 14.87
N THR A 19 37.80 0.11 15.76
CA THR A 19 36.40 0.37 15.37
C THR A 19 35.80 1.49 16.21
N ALA A 20 36.18 2.73 15.85
CA ALA A 20 35.36 3.89 16.13
C ALA A 20 33.95 3.66 15.55
N ARG A 21 32.98 3.39 16.44
CA ARG A 21 31.56 3.31 16.11
C ARG A 21 31.06 4.71 15.79
N THR A 22 30.54 4.89 14.59
CA THR A 22 30.29 6.21 14.02
C THR A 22 28.95 6.81 14.46
N PRO A 23 28.82 8.15 14.53
CA PRO A 23 27.63 8.89 14.94
C PRO A 23 26.36 8.65 14.08
N GLU A 24 26.47 8.02 12.91
CA GLU A 24 25.31 7.77 12.05
C GLU A 24 24.37 6.67 12.58
N GLN A 25 24.84 5.80 13.51
CA GLN A 25 23.99 4.75 14.10
C GLN A 25 23.00 5.29 15.16
N GLN A 26 23.21 6.49 15.70
CA GLN A 26 22.28 7.09 16.68
C GLN A 26 21.09 7.79 16.02
N LYS A 27 21.24 8.33 14.81
CA LYS A 27 20.18 9.06 14.11
C LYS A 27 19.06 8.16 13.55
N LEU A 28 19.33 6.86 13.38
CA LEU A 28 18.35 5.85 12.96
C LEU A 28 17.48 5.35 14.12
N ARG A 29 17.99 5.36 15.35
CA ARG A 29 17.20 4.94 16.53
C ARG A 29 16.26 6.04 17.02
N GLU A 30 16.64 7.31 16.89
CA GLU A 30 15.76 8.44 17.24
C GLU A 30 14.57 8.62 16.27
N GLN A 31 14.68 8.18 15.00
CA GLN A 31 13.57 8.21 14.04
C GLN A 31 12.59 7.03 14.18
N ALA A 32 13.06 5.90 14.74
CA ALA A 32 12.21 4.74 15.03
C ALA A 32 11.27 5.01 16.22
N ASP A 33 11.76 5.66 17.28
CA ASP A 33 10.96 5.96 18.47
C ASP A 33 9.94 7.10 18.26
N SER A 34 10.19 8.03 17.33
CA SER A 34 9.21 9.08 16.98
C SER A 34 8.04 8.58 16.14
N SER A 35 8.21 7.45 15.44
CA SER A 35 7.18 6.90 14.53
C SER A 35 6.10 6.10 15.29
N THR A 36 6.45 5.53 16.44
CA THR A 36 5.52 4.78 17.31
C THR A 36 4.55 5.69 18.06
N LYS A 37 4.89 6.97 18.27
CA LYS A 37 4.10 7.90 19.09
C LYS A 37 3.00 8.67 18.34
N THR A 38 2.88 8.49 17.03
CA THR A 38 1.90 9.22 16.17
C THR A 38 0.73 8.35 15.68
N ILE A 39 0.78 7.03 15.86
CA ILE A 39 -0.28 6.09 15.40
C ILE A 39 -1.32 5.84 16.49
N VAL A 40 -1.91 6.89 17.09
CA VAL A 40 -3.02 6.70 18.04
C VAL A 40 -4.21 7.64 17.78
N GLU A 41 -4.10 8.74 17.04
CA GLU A 41 -5.21 9.71 16.92
C GLU A 41 -5.93 9.76 15.56
N GLY A 42 -5.71 8.77 14.67
CA GLY A 42 -6.27 8.78 13.31
C GLY A 42 -7.44 7.83 13.01
N VAL A 43 -8.00 7.13 14.00
CA VAL A 43 -8.95 6.00 13.76
C VAL A 43 -10.43 6.36 14.01
N ALA A 44 -10.73 7.55 14.51
CA ALA A 44 -12.12 7.95 14.72
C ALA A 44 -12.73 8.52 13.42
N VAL A 45 -13.73 7.83 12.89
CA VAL A 45 -14.62 8.16 11.74
C VAL A 45 -14.27 7.44 10.41
N GLY A 46 -14.53 6.12 10.39
CA GLY A 46 -14.62 5.29 9.18
C GLY A 46 -15.12 3.85 9.42
N ALA A 47 -15.75 3.60 10.57
CA ALA A 47 -16.12 2.27 11.06
C ALA A 47 -17.47 1.81 10.47
N ALA A 48 -17.44 1.11 9.33
CA ALA A 48 -18.41 0.05 8.98
C ALA A 48 -18.05 -0.72 7.69
N ALA A 49 -17.16 -0.19 6.83
CA ALA A 49 -16.70 -0.89 5.62
C ALA A 49 -15.16 -0.92 5.43
N GLY A 50 -14.40 -0.15 6.23
CA GLY A 50 -12.96 0.05 6.09
C GLY A 50 -12.05 -0.79 7.00
N LEU A 51 -12.57 -1.85 7.64
CA LEU A 51 -11.81 -2.60 8.65
C LEU A 51 -10.72 -3.55 8.09
N ALA A 52 -10.60 -3.70 6.77
CA ALA A 52 -9.54 -4.54 6.20
C ALA A 52 -8.19 -3.80 6.03
N GLY A 53 -8.17 -2.47 6.10
CA GLY A 53 -6.99 -1.65 5.80
C GLY A 53 -6.08 -1.35 7.00
N ALA A 54 -6.61 -1.30 8.23
CA ALA A 54 -5.85 -0.98 9.44
C ALA A 54 -5.37 -2.20 10.23
N ALA A 55 -5.88 -3.39 9.93
CA ALA A 55 -5.63 -4.60 10.72
C ALA A 55 -4.42 -5.45 10.26
N ILE A 56 -3.67 -5.03 9.24
CA ILE A 56 -2.52 -5.80 8.71
C ILE A 56 -1.25 -5.53 9.52
N ALA A 57 -1.14 -4.35 10.15
CA ALA A 57 0.00 -3.95 10.96
C ALA A 57 0.15 -4.76 12.26
N ASP A 58 -0.97 -5.14 12.88
CA ASP A 58 -0.98 -5.64 14.25
C ASP A 58 -0.95 -7.18 14.33
N LEU A 59 -1.23 -7.89 13.23
CA LEU A 59 -1.44 -9.35 13.29
C LEU A 59 -0.16 -10.19 13.12
N ALA A 60 0.94 -9.62 12.64
CA ALA A 60 2.12 -10.40 12.25
C ALA A 60 3.44 -10.05 12.97
N GLY A 61 3.51 -8.95 13.72
CA GLY A 61 4.80 -8.48 14.27
C GLY A 61 5.88 -8.28 13.19
N ALA A 62 5.48 -8.15 11.93
CA ALA A 62 6.36 -7.97 10.78
C ALA A 62 6.62 -6.47 10.60
N ASP A 63 7.87 -6.10 10.33
CA ASP A 63 8.20 -4.77 9.82
C ASP A 63 7.47 -4.59 8.48
N VAL A 64 6.34 -3.89 8.51
CA VAL A 64 5.54 -3.65 7.31
C VAL A 64 6.13 -2.43 6.61
N ASP A 65 6.59 -2.59 5.38
CA ASP A 65 7.18 -1.50 4.60
C ASP A 65 6.19 -0.35 4.38
N ALA A 66 6.71 0.88 4.32
CA ALA A 66 5.90 2.08 4.07
C ALA A 66 5.07 1.98 2.77
N GLY A 67 5.56 1.23 1.77
CA GLY A 67 4.83 0.95 0.53
C GLY A 67 3.56 0.13 0.77
N THR A 68 3.61 -0.86 1.65
CA THR A 68 2.49 -1.75 1.96
C THR A 68 1.38 -1.02 2.72
N TYR A 69 1.75 -0.15 3.67
CA TYR A 69 0.79 0.76 4.31
C TYR A 69 0.09 1.69 3.31
N ALA A 70 0.85 2.28 2.39
CA ALA A 70 0.29 3.15 1.37
C ALA A 70 -0.68 2.40 0.44
N ILE A 71 -0.36 1.16 0.05
CA ILE A 71 -1.23 0.28 -0.75
C ILE A 71 -2.51 -0.03 0.03
N ALA A 72 -2.40 -0.43 1.30
CA ALA A 72 -3.54 -0.79 2.15
C ALA A 72 -4.49 0.41 2.36
N ALA A 73 -3.95 1.58 2.68
CA ALA A 73 -4.74 2.79 2.90
C ALA A 73 -5.44 3.25 1.61
N ALA A 74 -4.73 3.25 0.48
CA ALA A 74 -5.27 3.72 -0.80
C ALA A 74 -6.26 2.71 -1.43
N GLY A 75 -6.02 1.41 -1.26
CA GLY A 75 -6.83 0.34 -1.84
C GLY A 75 -8.01 -0.12 -0.97
N GLY A 76 -7.95 0.09 0.35
CA GLY A 76 -8.91 -0.43 1.33
C GLY A 76 -10.20 0.38 1.48
N ALA A 77 -10.24 1.61 0.98
CA ALA A 77 -11.44 2.45 1.01
C ALA A 77 -12.42 2.05 -0.12
N ALA A 78 -13.18 0.99 0.11
CA ALA A 78 -14.39 0.71 -0.67
C ALA A 78 -15.50 1.69 -0.24
N LEU A 79 -16.18 2.32 -1.21
CA LEU A 79 -17.46 2.97 -0.96
C LEU A 79 -18.41 1.87 -0.45
N GLY A 80 -18.98 2.01 0.76
CA GLY A 80 -19.70 0.94 1.46
C GLY A 80 -20.70 0.19 0.57
N GLY A 81 -20.69 -1.15 0.67
CA GLY A 81 -21.08 -2.11 -0.37
C GLY A 81 -22.55 -2.23 -0.77
N LEU A 82 -23.26 -1.14 -1.05
CA LEU A 82 -24.53 -1.17 -1.76
C LEU A 82 -24.51 -0.08 -2.84
N ALA A 83 -24.32 -0.48 -4.10
CA ALA A 83 -24.36 0.46 -5.22
C ALA A 83 -25.67 1.28 -5.28
N GLY A 84 -26.79 0.68 -4.83
CA GLY A 84 -28.05 1.39 -4.62
C GLY A 84 -27.93 2.50 -3.58
N ALA A 85 -27.29 2.23 -2.43
CA ALA A 85 -27.09 3.24 -1.39
C ALA A 85 -26.18 4.40 -1.85
N TYR A 86 -25.17 4.12 -2.69
CA TYR A 86 -24.31 5.17 -3.27
C TYR A 86 -25.12 6.09 -4.20
N VAL A 87 -25.91 5.52 -5.11
CA VAL A 87 -26.76 6.31 -6.02
C VAL A 87 -27.84 7.07 -5.23
N ASP A 88 -28.45 6.45 -4.22
CA ASP A 88 -29.43 7.09 -3.36
C ASP A 88 -28.82 8.23 -2.54
N GLN A 89 -27.58 8.06 -2.08
CA GLN A 89 -26.82 9.13 -1.42
C GLN A 89 -26.62 10.31 -2.35
N LYS A 90 -26.17 10.08 -3.60
CA LYS A 90 -26.03 11.15 -4.60
C LYS A 90 -27.35 11.83 -4.92
N GLN A 91 -28.45 11.08 -4.97
CA GLN A 91 -29.78 11.67 -5.16
C GLN A 91 -30.24 12.54 -3.99
N LYS A 92 -29.84 12.20 -2.76
CA LYS A 92 -30.13 13.02 -1.56
C LYS A 92 -29.26 14.27 -1.50
N GLU A 93 -28.01 14.16 -1.93
CA GLU A 93 -27.03 15.25 -1.91
C GLU A 93 -27.27 16.27 -3.05
N TYR A 94 -27.70 15.79 -4.21
CA TYR A 94 -27.85 16.61 -5.41
C TYR A 94 -29.26 16.54 -5.99
N ALA A 95 -29.91 17.70 -6.11
CA ALA A 95 -31.28 17.82 -6.58
C ALA A 95 -31.44 17.55 -8.10
N SER A 96 -30.43 17.87 -8.91
CA SER A 96 -30.49 17.70 -10.37
C SER A 96 -29.74 16.45 -10.83
N LEU A 97 -30.20 15.83 -11.92
CA LEU A 97 -29.51 14.72 -12.56
C LEU A 97 -28.12 15.12 -13.07
N GLU A 98 -27.98 16.37 -13.50
CA GLU A 98 -26.71 16.92 -13.98
C GLU A 98 -25.67 16.92 -12.87
N ASP A 99 -26.02 17.45 -11.70
CA ASP A 99 -25.14 17.51 -10.54
C ASP A 99 -24.81 16.10 -10.02
N GLN A 100 -25.78 15.17 -10.05
CA GLN A 100 -25.55 13.76 -9.72
C GLN A 100 -24.51 13.14 -10.67
N LEU A 101 -24.68 13.32 -11.98
CA LEU A 101 -23.74 12.81 -12.99
C LEU A 101 -22.36 13.43 -12.84
N ASP A 102 -22.27 14.74 -12.67
CA ASP A 102 -21.00 15.47 -12.51
C ASP A 102 -20.28 15.05 -11.22
N SER A 103 -21.01 14.81 -10.13
CA SER A 103 -20.47 14.26 -8.88
C SER A 103 -19.93 12.84 -9.06
N VAL A 104 -20.68 11.94 -9.69
CA VAL A 104 -20.22 10.56 -9.93
C VAL A 104 -19.03 10.53 -10.89
N ILE A 105 -18.99 11.40 -11.89
CA ILE A 105 -17.83 11.58 -12.77
C ILE A 105 -16.61 12.05 -11.98
N SER A 106 -16.78 13.02 -11.07
CA SER A 106 -15.71 13.52 -10.21
C SER A 106 -15.14 12.41 -9.32
N ASP A 107 -16.02 11.64 -8.68
CA ASP A 107 -15.61 10.49 -7.85
C ASP A 107 -14.87 9.43 -8.67
N ALA A 108 -15.35 9.12 -9.88
CA ALA A 108 -14.68 8.18 -10.78
C ALA A 108 -13.30 8.67 -11.22
N LYS A 109 -13.15 9.97 -11.50
CA LYS A 109 -11.84 10.59 -11.79
C LYS A 109 -10.88 10.52 -10.60
N ALA A 110 -11.37 10.82 -9.40
CA ALA A 110 -10.58 10.73 -8.18
C ALA A 110 -10.12 9.28 -7.94
N LYS A 111 -11.01 8.30 -8.13
CA LYS A 111 -10.65 6.88 -8.04
C LYS A 111 -9.70 6.43 -9.15
N ASN A 112 -9.81 6.97 -10.36
CA ASN A 112 -8.83 6.76 -11.42
C ASN A 112 -7.43 7.26 -11.04
N ALA A 113 -7.33 8.44 -10.42
CA ALA A 113 -6.07 8.97 -9.93
C ALA A 113 -5.49 8.09 -8.80
N GLN A 114 -6.32 7.74 -7.81
CA GLN A 114 -5.90 6.83 -6.72
C GLN A 114 -5.42 5.48 -7.25
N ALA A 115 -6.15 4.86 -8.18
CA ALA A 115 -5.76 3.59 -8.79
C ALA A 115 -4.47 3.70 -9.62
N LYS A 116 -4.19 4.88 -10.21
CA LYS A 116 -2.90 5.15 -10.89
C LYS A 116 -1.75 5.09 -9.89
N ASP A 117 -1.85 5.85 -8.82
CA ASP A 117 -0.78 6.01 -7.84
C ASP A 117 -0.56 4.68 -7.11
N LEU A 118 -1.65 4.01 -6.75
CA LEU A 118 -1.63 2.67 -6.19
C LEU A 118 -0.92 1.66 -7.10
N THR A 119 -1.20 1.69 -8.41
CA THR A 119 -0.51 0.82 -9.39
C THR A 119 1.01 1.06 -9.39
N ALA A 120 1.45 2.32 -9.31
CA ALA A 120 2.87 2.67 -9.27
C ALA A 120 3.55 2.16 -7.98
N THR A 121 2.86 2.27 -6.84
CA THR A 121 3.35 1.70 -5.57
C THR A 121 3.44 0.17 -5.65
N MET A 122 2.42 -0.50 -6.18
CA MET A 122 2.43 -1.95 -6.37
C MET A 122 3.59 -2.42 -7.28
N GLN A 123 3.89 -1.67 -8.34
CA GLN A 123 5.03 -1.93 -9.23
C GLN A 123 6.36 -1.78 -8.50
N THR A 124 6.49 -0.76 -7.65
CA THR A 124 7.69 -0.52 -6.85
C THR A 124 7.96 -1.69 -5.90
N VAL A 125 6.94 -2.14 -5.18
CA VAL A 125 7.01 -3.30 -4.26
C VAL A 125 7.33 -4.59 -5.02
N LEU A 126 6.67 -4.84 -6.16
CA LEU A 126 6.99 -5.97 -7.04
C LEU A 126 8.47 -5.97 -7.45
N ASP A 127 9.00 -4.82 -7.87
CA ASP A 127 10.39 -4.73 -8.33
C ASP A 127 11.39 -4.83 -7.18
N GLN A 128 11.05 -4.40 -5.97
CA GLN A 128 11.82 -4.64 -4.75
C GLN A 128 11.95 -6.14 -4.48
N HIS A 129 10.83 -6.86 -4.36
CA HIS A 129 10.85 -8.31 -4.12
C HIS A 129 11.56 -9.07 -5.25
N LYS A 130 11.38 -8.67 -6.52
CA LYS A 130 12.08 -9.30 -7.65
C LYS A 130 13.59 -9.20 -7.52
N ARG A 131 14.11 -8.03 -7.13
CA ARG A 131 15.55 -7.83 -6.93
C ARG A 131 16.04 -8.66 -5.76
N GLU A 132 15.33 -8.60 -4.64
CA GLU A 132 15.75 -9.24 -3.40
C GLU A 132 15.69 -10.77 -3.47
N LEU A 133 14.59 -11.34 -3.98
CA LEU A 133 14.49 -12.77 -4.25
C LEU A 133 15.56 -13.26 -5.22
N THR A 134 15.92 -12.47 -6.24
CA THR A 134 17.00 -12.84 -7.17
C THR A 134 18.36 -12.83 -6.45
N ARG A 135 18.63 -11.80 -5.64
CA ARG A 135 19.85 -11.67 -4.83
C ARG A 135 19.97 -12.84 -3.86
N LEU A 136 18.94 -13.11 -3.06
CA LEU A 136 18.91 -14.18 -2.07
C LEU A 136 19.01 -15.56 -2.70
N ARG A 137 18.27 -15.85 -3.78
CA ARG A 137 18.40 -17.14 -4.51
C ARG A 137 19.81 -17.37 -5.06
N SER A 138 20.46 -16.33 -5.57
CA SER A 138 21.87 -16.45 -5.97
C SER A 138 22.80 -16.57 -4.77
N GLY A 139 22.52 -15.88 -3.67
CA GLY A 139 23.33 -15.88 -2.47
C GLY A 139 23.33 -17.24 -1.77
N VAL A 140 22.15 -17.86 -1.65
CA VAL A 140 21.99 -19.23 -1.10
C VAL A 140 22.82 -20.22 -1.90
N LYS A 141 22.76 -20.17 -3.25
CA LYS A 141 23.58 -21.03 -4.11
C LYS A 141 25.09 -20.82 -3.95
N LYS A 142 25.50 -19.60 -3.61
CA LYS A 142 26.91 -19.21 -3.43
C LYS A 142 27.39 -19.30 -1.98
N GLY A 143 26.50 -19.67 -1.03
CA GLY A 143 26.80 -19.65 0.40
C GLY A 143 26.95 -18.25 1.00
N THR A 144 26.57 -17.18 0.30
CA THR A 144 26.65 -15.79 0.77
C THR A 144 25.33 -15.26 1.34
N ALA A 145 24.29 -16.10 1.35
CA ALA A 145 23.01 -15.86 2.02
C ALA A 145 22.49 -17.21 2.54
N THR A 146 21.62 -17.15 3.52
CA THR A 146 21.02 -18.31 4.19
C THR A 146 19.66 -18.64 3.58
N GLN A 147 19.25 -19.90 3.70
CA GLN A 147 17.89 -20.30 3.31
C GLN A 147 16.84 -19.57 4.15
N ALA A 148 17.13 -19.29 5.42
CA ALA A 148 16.24 -18.54 6.31
C ALA A 148 15.96 -17.11 5.81
N GLU A 149 16.97 -16.40 5.30
CA GLU A 149 16.78 -15.08 4.70
C GLU A 149 15.91 -15.14 3.43
N LEU A 150 16.09 -16.18 2.59
CA LEU A 150 15.25 -16.39 1.42
C LEU A 150 13.79 -16.70 1.80
N ASP A 151 13.58 -17.53 2.82
CA ASP A 151 12.24 -17.89 3.29
C ASP A 151 11.52 -16.69 3.93
N ALA A 152 12.26 -15.84 4.65
CA ALA A 152 11.73 -14.58 5.20
C ALA A 152 11.28 -13.63 4.09
N GLU A 153 12.08 -13.46 3.04
CA GLU A 153 11.70 -12.64 1.88
C GLU A 153 10.47 -13.20 1.14
N LEU A 154 10.37 -14.53 0.98
CA LEU A 154 9.18 -15.16 0.41
C LEU A 154 7.93 -14.94 1.25
N ALA A 155 8.06 -14.96 2.58
CA ALA A 155 6.96 -14.66 3.49
C ALA A 155 6.52 -13.20 3.40
N SER A 156 7.48 -12.26 3.37
CA SER A 156 7.22 -10.83 3.16
C SER A 156 6.48 -10.59 1.84
N ALA A 157 6.99 -11.15 0.74
CA ALA A 157 6.36 -11.04 -0.58
C ALA A 157 4.94 -11.62 -0.65
N ARG A 158 4.64 -12.67 0.13
CA ARG A 158 3.27 -13.23 0.26
C ARG A 158 2.34 -12.27 1.01
N SER A 159 2.81 -11.69 2.11
CA SER A 159 2.05 -10.69 2.87
C SER A 159 1.69 -9.48 1.99
N ASP A 160 2.67 -8.93 1.28
CA ASP A 160 2.45 -7.78 0.40
C ASP A 160 1.52 -8.11 -0.76
N LYS A 161 1.63 -9.33 -1.33
CA LYS A 161 0.68 -9.83 -2.33
C LYS A 161 -0.76 -9.80 -1.80
N ASP A 162 -1.00 -10.23 -0.56
CA ASP A 162 -2.35 -10.23 0.02
C ASP A 162 -2.90 -8.81 0.22
N VAL A 163 -2.03 -7.85 0.57
CA VAL A 163 -2.41 -6.42 0.60
C VAL A 163 -2.76 -5.92 -0.80
N MET A 164 -1.95 -6.26 -1.81
CA MET A 164 -2.22 -5.90 -3.20
C MET A 164 -3.53 -6.51 -3.71
N ASP A 165 -3.85 -7.76 -3.34
CA ASP A 165 -5.11 -8.42 -3.71
C ASP A 165 -6.33 -7.72 -3.11
N LYS A 166 -6.24 -7.30 -1.84
CA LYS A 166 -7.28 -6.49 -1.20
C LYS A 166 -7.45 -5.15 -1.92
N ALA A 167 -6.35 -4.51 -2.30
CA ALA A 167 -6.37 -3.24 -3.02
C ALA A 167 -6.99 -3.36 -4.42
N VAL A 168 -6.68 -4.44 -5.15
CA VAL A 168 -7.34 -4.79 -6.42
C VAL A 168 -8.83 -5.02 -6.21
N SER A 169 -9.21 -5.75 -5.16
CA SER A 169 -10.60 -6.06 -4.85
C SER A 169 -11.40 -4.81 -4.49
N GLY A 170 -10.85 -3.91 -3.67
CA GLY A 170 -11.47 -2.62 -3.36
C GLY A 170 -11.64 -1.74 -4.61
N THR A 171 -10.66 -1.74 -5.51
CA THR A 171 -10.75 -1.00 -6.78
C THR A 171 -11.81 -1.62 -7.72
N ARG A 172 -11.93 -2.95 -7.75
CA ARG A 172 -13.02 -3.65 -8.46
C ARG A 172 -14.40 -3.31 -7.91
N GLU A 173 -14.54 -3.20 -6.60
CA GLU A 173 -15.82 -2.81 -5.99
C GLU A 173 -16.18 -1.38 -6.38
N ASN A 174 -15.22 -0.44 -6.35
CA ASN A 174 -15.44 0.92 -6.85
C ASN A 174 -15.86 0.93 -8.32
N LEU A 175 -15.22 0.11 -9.18
CA LEU A 175 -15.60 -0.06 -10.58
C LEU A 175 -17.05 -0.54 -10.73
N LYS A 176 -17.46 -1.52 -9.92
CA LYS A 176 -18.83 -2.03 -9.89
C LYS A 176 -19.81 -0.92 -9.48
N ILE A 177 -19.50 -0.19 -8.40
CA ILE A 177 -20.34 0.92 -7.91
C ILE A 177 -20.54 1.98 -8.99
N PHE A 178 -19.48 2.39 -9.69
CA PHE A 178 -19.61 3.36 -10.79
C PHE A 178 -20.38 2.80 -11.99
N THR A 179 -20.21 1.51 -12.31
CA THR A 179 -20.95 0.85 -13.40
C THR A 179 -22.44 0.78 -13.10
N ASP A 180 -22.80 0.42 -11.87
CA ASP A 180 -24.17 0.37 -11.37
C ASP A 180 -24.77 1.79 -11.32
N ALA A 181 -24.02 2.77 -10.81
CA ALA A 181 -24.43 4.18 -10.78
C ALA A 181 -24.68 4.74 -12.17
N ARG A 182 -23.75 4.49 -13.10
CA ARG A 182 -23.92 4.83 -14.51
C ARG A 182 -25.20 4.23 -15.07
N THR A 183 -25.47 2.95 -14.79
CA THR A 183 -26.68 2.27 -15.29
C THR A 183 -27.95 2.93 -14.77
N SER A 184 -28.01 3.24 -13.47
CA SER A 184 -29.14 3.92 -12.84
C SER A 184 -29.35 5.34 -13.39
N LEU A 185 -28.29 6.14 -13.46
CA LEU A 185 -28.37 7.53 -13.94
C LEU A 185 -28.66 7.61 -15.44
N LYS A 186 -28.13 6.67 -16.24
CA LYS A 186 -28.44 6.58 -17.67
C LYS A 186 -29.92 6.35 -17.93
N ALA A 187 -30.61 5.59 -17.09
CA ALA A 187 -32.05 5.36 -17.23
C ALA A 187 -32.87 6.66 -17.06
N LYS A 188 -32.32 7.66 -16.36
CA LYS A 188 -32.94 8.96 -16.11
C LYS A 188 -32.51 10.04 -17.12
N ALA A 189 -31.49 9.77 -17.94
CA ALA A 189 -30.91 10.73 -18.88
C ALA A 189 -31.83 10.97 -20.09
N THR A 190 -32.40 12.17 -20.18
CA THR A 190 -33.37 12.52 -21.24
C THR A 190 -32.83 13.56 -22.21
N THR A 191 -31.90 14.41 -21.77
CA THR A 191 -31.33 15.48 -22.60
C THR A 191 -30.06 15.02 -23.34
N ALA A 192 -29.65 15.79 -24.36
CA ALA A 192 -28.36 15.55 -25.01
C ALA A 192 -27.18 15.77 -24.06
N GLN A 193 -27.31 16.71 -23.11
CA GLN A 193 -26.28 17.02 -22.12
C GLN A 193 -26.11 15.88 -21.11
N ASP A 194 -27.22 15.28 -20.63
CA ASP A 194 -27.18 14.10 -19.76
C ASP A 194 -26.47 12.94 -20.45
N ARG A 195 -26.79 12.68 -21.73
CA ARG A 195 -26.15 11.61 -22.51
C ARG A 195 -24.66 11.86 -22.70
N ALA A 196 -24.25 13.12 -22.88
CA ALA A 196 -22.83 13.48 -22.96
C ALA A 196 -22.09 13.19 -21.65
N ARG A 197 -22.70 13.53 -20.50
CA ARG A 197 -22.17 13.21 -19.17
C ARG A 197 -22.11 11.71 -18.89
N VAL A 198 -23.15 10.95 -19.24
CA VAL A 198 -23.12 9.48 -19.18
C VAL A 198 -21.97 8.92 -20.03
N GLY A 199 -21.77 9.46 -21.23
CA GLY A 199 -20.64 9.09 -22.09
C GLY A 199 -19.27 9.46 -21.52
N GLN A 200 -19.19 10.50 -20.69
CA GLN A 200 -17.98 10.82 -19.93
C GLN A 200 -17.74 9.84 -18.79
N LEU A 201 -18.78 9.51 -18.02
CA LEU A 201 -18.70 8.48 -16.99
C LEU A 201 -18.28 7.13 -17.57
N ASP A 202 -18.77 6.76 -18.76
CA ASP A 202 -18.34 5.57 -19.50
C ASP A 202 -16.84 5.54 -19.85
N ARG A 203 -16.24 6.71 -20.09
CA ARG A 203 -14.78 6.80 -20.32
C ARG A 203 -14.04 6.55 -19.02
N GLU A 204 -14.46 7.18 -17.92
CA GLU A 204 -13.83 7.02 -16.61
C GLU A 204 -13.92 5.57 -16.11
N ILE A 205 -15.07 4.91 -16.28
CA ILE A 205 -15.27 3.48 -15.92
C ILE A 205 -14.32 2.59 -16.73
N ARG A 206 -14.18 2.82 -18.04
CA ARG A 206 -13.25 2.05 -18.88
C ARG A 206 -11.80 2.27 -18.46
N THR A 207 -11.42 3.50 -18.13
CA THR A 207 -10.09 3.79 -17.59
C THR A 207 -9.86 3.05 -16.28
N LEU A 208 -10.83 3.05 -15.36
CA LEU A 208 -10.72 2.37 -14.08
C LEU A 208 -10.62 0.85 -14.25
N SER A 209 -11.41 0.28 -15.17
CA SER A 209 -11.32 -1.15 -15.55
C SER A 209 -9.91 -1.52 -16.03
N GLY A 210 -9.32 -0.73 -16.94
CA GLY A 210 -7.96 -0.99 -17.41
C GLY A 210 -6.90 -0.90 -16.30
N ARG A 211 -7.13 -0.04 -15.29
CA ARG A 211 -6.26 0.03 -14.11
C ARG A 211 -6.37 -1.20 -13.24
N VAL A 212 -7.59 -1.68 -12.99
CA VAL A 212 -7.83 -2.96 -12.29
C VAL A 212 -7.09 -4.10 -12.99
N ASP A 213 -7.16 -4.17 -14.31
CA ASP A 213 -6.45 -5.21 -15.08
C ASP A 213 -4.94 -5.09 -14.93
N THR A 214 -4.41 -3.86 -14.97
CA THR A 214 -2.98 -3.59 -14.76
C THR A 214 -2.53 -4.01 -13.36
N MET A 215 -3.27 -3.61 -12.31
CA MET A 215 -2.98 -4.00 -10.93
C MET A 215 -3.03 -5.52 -10.76
N SER A 216 -4.03 -6.18 -11.35
CA SER A 216 -4.14 -7.65 -11.35
C SER A 216 -2.92 -8.30 -12.03
N GLY A 217 -2.43 -7.70 -13.12
CA GLY A 217 -1.20 -8.12 -13.79
C GLY A 217 0.05 -8.02 -12.92
N VAL A 218 0.16 -6.96 -12.09
CA VAL A 218 1.25 -6.78 -11.12
C VAL A 218 1.21 -7.89 -10.07
N VAL A 219 0.04 -8.16 -9.48
CA VAL A 219 -0.13 -9.26 -8.51
C VAL A 219 0.23 -10.60 -9.12
N ASN A 220 -0.27 -10.90 -10.31
CA ASN A 220 0.05 -12.14 -11.02
C ASN A 220 1.54 -12.28 -11.35
N ASN A 221 2.27 -11.17 -11.54
CA ASN A 221 3.72 -11.20 -11.69
C ASN A 221 4.41 -11.61 -10.39
N LEU A 222 3.99 -11.04 -9.25
CA LEU A 222 4.51 -11.38 -7.93
C LEU A 222 4.24 -12.84 -7.60
N THR A 223 3.01 -13.33 -7.84
CA THR A 223 2.63 -14.73 -7.62
C THR A 223 3.51 -15.73 -8.36
N ARG A 224 3.97 -15.41 -9.58
CA ARG A 224 4.88 -16.30 -10.35
C ARG A 224 6.33 -16.27 -9.85
N ARG A 225 6.67 -15.31 -8.99
CA ARG A 225 8.04 -15.12 -8.48
C ARG A 225 8.24 -15.80 -7.13
N ILE A 226 7.18 -15.91 -6.34
CA ILE A 226 7.14 -16.58 -5.04
C ILE A 226 6.77 -18.07 -5.17
#